data_AF-A0A349PUR8-F1
#
_entry.id   AF-A0A349PUR8-F1
#
_cell.length_a   1.000
_cell.length_b   1.000
_cell.length_c   1.000
_cell.angle_alpha   90.00
_cell.angle_beta   90.00
_cell.angle_gamma   90.00
#
_symmetry.space_group_name_H-M   'P 1'
#
loop_
_entity.id
_entity.type
_entity.pdbx_description
1 polymer ?
#
loop_
_entity_poly.entity_id
_entity_poly.type
_entity_poly.pdbx_seq_one_letter_code
_entity_poly.pdbx_strand_id
1 'polypeptide(L)'
;MDMTPQEYQEYVKRLAPKSPIFKDTAFAFFIGGAICALGQLIQNGFLSLGLAKADAGTATSICLIFLSALLTGLNLYNSIARFAGAGTLVPITGFANSVVSPAIDFKSED
;
A
#
# COMPACT_ATOMS: atom_id res chain seq x y z
N MET A 1 33.96 2.12 22.27
CA MET A 1 33.72 0.66 22.24
C MET A 1 33.56 0.30 20.77
N ASP A 2 34.59 -0.25 20.15
CA ASP A 2 34.52 -0.78 18.79
C ASP A 2 33.86 -2.17 18.88
N MET A 3 32.53 -2.21 18.77
CA MET A 3 31.79 -3.46 18.69
C MET A 3 32.04 -4.09 17.32
N THR A 4 32.24 -5.40 17.28
CA THR A 4 32.27 -6.12 16.01
C THR A 4 30.90 -6.01 15.31
N PRO A 5 30.83 -6.11 13.97
CA PRO A 5 29.56 -6.05 13.24
C PRO A 5 28.52 -7.05 13.75
N GLN A 6 28.97 -8.21 14.27
CA GLN A 6 28.11 -9.24 14.83
C GLN A 6 27.55 -8.87 16.21
N GLU A 7 28.39 -8.34 17.12
CA GLU A 7 27.96 -7.87 18.44
C GLU A 7 26.99 -6.69 18.33
N TYR A 8 27.23 -5.80 17.36
CA TYR A 8 26.31 -4.70 17.08
C TYR A 8 24.93 -5.20 16.60
N GLN A 9 24.89 -6.20 15.72
CA GLN A 9 23.65 -6.82 15.25
C GLN A 9 22.87 -7.49 16.39
N GLU A 10 23.55 -8.23 17.27
CA GLU A 10 22.90 -8.82 18.45
C GLU A 10 22.37 -7.75 19.41
N TYR A 11 23.15 -6.70 19.64
CA TYR A 11 22.77 -5.59 20.49
C TYR A 11 21.49 -4.90 19.97
N VAL A 12 21.45 -4.59 18.67
CA VAL A 12 20.26 -4.02 18.00
C VAL A 12 19.07 -4.97 18.09
N LYS A 13 19.28 -6.28 17.87
CA LYS A 13 18.21 -7.29 17.92
C LYS A 13 17.61 -7.46 19.32
N ARG A 14 18.41 -7.27 20.36
CA ARG A 14 17.94 -7.29 21.77
C ARG A 14 17.14 -6.04 22.13
N LEU A 15 17.47 -4.89 21.54
CA LEU A 15 16.74 -3.64 21.75
C LEU A 15 15.48 -3.53 20.87
N ALA A 16 15.44 -4.23 19.74
CA ALA A 16 14.30 -4.21 18.83
C ALA A 16 13.07 -4.88 19.49
N PRO A 17 11.93 -4.18 19.62
CA PRO A 17 10.70 -4.79 20.13
C PRO A 17 10.23 -5.90 19.19
N LYS A 18 9.72 -7.01 19.75
CA LYS A 18 9.13 -8.08 18.96
C LYS A 18 7.84 -7.57 18.30
N SER A 19 7.84 -7.42 16.98
CA SER A 19 6.61 -7.07 16.24
C SER A 19 5.53 -8.14 16.46
N PRO A 20 4.25 -7.75 16.62
CA PRO A 20 3.15 -8.68 16.79
C PRO A 20 2.76 -9.31 15.44
N ILE A 21 3.65 -10.11 14.86
CA ILE A 21 3.57 -10.64 13.49
C ILE A 21 2.20 -11.21 13.16
N PHE A 22 1.62 -12.05 14.03
CA PHE A 22 0.31 -12.66 13.77
C PHE A 22 -0.81 -11.63 13.62
N LYS A 23 -0.82 -10.59 14.46
CA LYS A 23 -1.81 -9.51 14.40
C LYS A 23 -1.63 -8.69 13.12
N ASP A 24 -0.39 -8.33 12.80
CA ASP A 24 -0.07 -7.51 11.63
C ASP A 24 -0.38 -8.26 10.33
N THR A 25 -0.09 -9.56 10.27
CA THR A 25 -0.44 -10.41 9.14
C THR A 25 -1.95 -10.55 8.98
N ALA A 26 -2.69 -10.78 10.07
CA ALA A 26 -4.14 -10.86 10.01
C ALA A 26 -4.75 -9.53 9.51
N PHE A 27 -4.31 -8.39 10.05
CA PHE A 27 -4.72 -7.08 9.58
C PHE A 27 -4.39 -6.86 8.10
N ALA A 28 -3.17 -7.20 7.68
CA ALA A 28 -2.74 -7.06 6.29
C ALA A 28 -3.59 -7.91 5.34
N PHE A 29 -3.94 -9.13 5.74
CA PHE A 29 -4.82 -10.01 4.98
C PHE A 29 -6.22 -9.42 4.80
N PHE A 30 -6.84 -8.93 5.89
CA PHE A 30 -8.20 -8.39 5.81
C PHE A 30 -8.27 -7.07 5.05
N ILE A 31 -7.33 -6.16 5.27
CA ILE A 31 -7.29 -4.89 4.55
C ILE A 31 -6.93 -5.10 3.07
N GLY A 32 -5.91 -5.90 2.78
CA GLY A 32 -5.55 -6.23 1.40
C GLY A 32 -6.70 -6.94 0.67
N GLY A 33 -7.35 -7.89 1.34
CA GLY A 33 -8.54 -8.57 0.83
C GLY A 33 -9.71 -7.63 0.57
N ALA A 34 -9.96 -6.65 1.46
CA ALA A 34 -11.00 -5.65 1.26
C ALA A 34 -10.73 -4.76 0.04
N ILE A 35 -9.47 -4.37 -0.19
CA ILE A 35 -9.07 -3.60 -1.39
C ILE A 35 -9.26 -4.45 -2.65
N CYS A 36 -8.88 -5.73 -2.62
CA CYS A 36 -9.12 -6.65 -3.74
C CYS A 36 -10.61 -6.84 -4.02
N ALA A 37 -11.43 -6.97 -2.98
CA ALA A 37 -12.89 -7.07 -3.11
C ALA A 37 -13.49 -5.80 -3.72
N LEU A 38 -13.00 -4.62 -3.32
CA LEU A 38 -13.38 -3.34 -3.95
C LEU A 38 -12.99 -3.31 -5.44
N GLY A 39 -11.78 -3.75 -5.78
CA GLY A 39 -11.34 -3.87 -7.16
C GLY A 39 -12.24 -4.80 -7.97
N GLN A 40 -12.62 -5.95 -7.40
CA GLN A 40 -13.53 -6.88 -8.05
C GLN A 40 -14.95 -6.30 -8.23
N LEU A 41 -15.45 -5.51 -7.29
CA LEU A 41 -16.73 -4.80 -7.44
C LEU A 41 -16.69 -3.80 -8.60
N ILE A 42 -15.61 -3.03 -8.69
CA ILE A 42 -15.40 -2.09 -9.81
C ILE A 42 -15.33 -2.85 -11.14
N GLN A 43 -14.56 -3.95 -11.19
CA GLN A 43 -14.42 -4.78 -12.39
C GLN A 43 -15.76 -5.39 -12.82
N ASN A 44 -16.53 -5.92 -11.88
CA ASN A 44 -17.86 -6.46 -12.15
C ASN A 44 -18.82 -5.37 -12.65
N GLY A 45 -18.71 -4.15 -12.12
CA GLY A 45 -19.42 -2.99 -12.64
C GLY A 45 -19.11 -2.75 -14.13
N PHE A 46 -17.83 -2.69 -14.50
CA PHE A 46 -17.44 -2.53 -15.91
C PHE A 46 -17.90 -3.70 -16.80
N LEU A 47 -17.77 -4.94 -16.32
CA LEU A 47 -18.29 -6.12 -17.03
C LEU A 47 -19.79 -6.03 -17.25
N SER A 48 -20.55 -5.55 -16.25
CA SER A 48 -22.01 -5.39 -16.34
C SER A 48 -22.42 -4.28 -17.33
N LEU A 49 -21.55 -3.30 -17.55
CA LEU A 49 -21.71 -2.25 -18.56
C LEU A 49 -21.35 -2.71 -19.98
N GLY A 50 -20.93 -3.97 -20.14
CA GLY A 50 -20.62 -4.58 -21.44
C GLY A 50 -19.16 -4.46 -21.88
N LEU A 51 -18.25 -4.03 -21.01
CA LEU A 51 -16.81 -4.06 -21.33
C LEU A 51 -16.30 -5.51 -21.44
N ALA A 52 -15.41 -5.75 -22.40
CA ALA A 52 -14.68 -7.00 -22.47
C ALA A 52 -13.82 -7.20 -21.22
N LYS A 53 -13.58 -8.46 -20.82
CA LYS A 53 -12.87 -8.79 -19.57
C LYS A 53 -11.49 -8.14 -19.45
N ALA A 54 -10.75 -8.08 -20.55
CA ALA A 54 -9.44 -7.41 -20.59
C ALA A 54 -9.59 -5.91 -20.30
N ASP A 55 -10.50 -5.24 -21.01
CA ASP A 55 -10.74 -3.81 -20.87
C ASP A 55 -11.29 -3.46 -19.48
N ALA A 56 -12.18 -4.28 -18.92
CA ALA A 56 -12.70 -4.11 -17.57
C ALA A 56 -11.57 -4.22 -16.52
N GLY A 57 -10.61 -5.14 -16.71
CA GLY A 57 -9.43 -5.26 -15.85
C GLY A 57 -8.53 -4.01 -15.93
N THR A 58 -8.31 -3.51 -17.14
CA THR A 58 -7.56 -2.26 -17.36
C THR A 58 -8.26 -1.07 -16.71
N ALA A 59 -9.56 -0.90 -16.95
CA ALA A 59 -10.36 0.18 -16.36
C ALA A 59 -10.36 0.12 -14.83
N THR A 60 -10.48 -1.07 -14.24
CA THR A 60 -10.39 -1.28 -12.79
C THR A 60 -9.04 -0.83 -12.23
N SER A 61 -7.96 -1.21 -12.90
CA SER A 61 -6.60 -0.85 -12.50
C SER A 61 -6.40 0.66 -12.55
N ILE A 62 -6.88 1.31 -13.61
CA ILE A 62 -6.88 2.78 -13.76
C ILE A 62 -7.64 3.43 -12.60
N CYS A 63 -8.85 2.95 -12.28
CA CYS A 63 -9.64 3.50 -11.18
C CYS A 63 -8.93 3.38 -9.83
N LEU A 64 -8.35 2.22 -9.51
CA LEU A 64 -7.65 2.02 -8.24
C LEU A 64 -6.39 2.88 -8.14
N ILE A 65 -5.61 2.99 -9.21
CA ILE A 65 -4.44 3.87 -9.28
C ILE A 65 -4.86 5.32 -9.09
N PHE A 66 -5.88 5.77 -9.82
CA PHE A 66 -6.38 7.14 -9.73
C PHE A 66 -6.88 7.48 -8.33
N LEU A 67 -7.72 6.62 -7.73
CA LEU A 67 -8.22 6.82 -6.37
C LEU A 67 -7.06 6.87 -5.37
N SER A 68 -6.07 6.00 -5.51
CA SER A 68 -4.89 6.02 -4.66
C SER A 68 -4.10 7.32 -4.82
N ALA A 69 -3.85 7.76 -6.06
CA ALA A 69 -3.15 9.02 -6.36
C ALA A 69 -3.89 10.23 -5.79
N LEU A 70 -5.22 10.28 -5.95
CA LEU A 70 -6.07 11.33 -5.41
C LEU A 70 -6.01 11.35 -3.87
N LEU A 71 -6.18 10.21 -3.22
CA LEU A 71 -6.10 10.11 -1.77
C LEU A 71 -4.70 10.47 -1.23
N THR A 72 -3.65 10.16 -2.00
CA THR A 72 -2.27 10.54 -1.67
C THR A 72 -2.10 12.06 -1.75
N GLY A 73 -2.56 12.69 -2.83
CA GLY A 73 -2.57 14.14 -3.02
C GLY A 73 -3.36 14.91 -1.97
N LEU A 74 -4.48 14.33 -1.50
CA LEU A 74 -5.29 14.89 -0.42
C LEU A 74 -4.72 14.59 0.99
N ASN A 75 -3.57 13.93 1.09
CA ASN A 75 -2.94 13.48 2.34
C ASN A 75 -3.83 12.54 3.21
N LEU A 76 -4.85 11.91 2.61
CA LEU A 76 -5.70 10.92 3.27
C LEU A 76 -5.09 9.52 3.23
N TYR A 77 -4.37 9.19 2.15
CA TYR A 77 -3.78 7.87 1.96
C TYR A 77 -2.81 7.51 3.10
N ASN A 78 -1.96 8.46 3.51
CA ASN A 78 -1.01 8.26 4.59
C ASN A 78 -1.69 7.95 5.93
N SER A 79 -2.83 8.57 6.22
CA SER A 79 -3.62 8.29 7.43
C SER A 79 -4.21 6.88 7.39
N ILE A 80 -4.78 6.49 6.25
CA ILE A 80 -5.34 5.14 6.03
C ILE A 80 -4.22 4.10 6.12
N ALA A 81 -3.08 4.33 5.48
CA ALA A 81 -1.94 3.41 5.43
C ALA A 81 -1.31 3.18 6.81
N ARG A 82 -1.28 4.20 7.68
CA ARG A 82 -0.81 4.04 9.07
C ARG A 82 -1.69 3.09 9.88
N PHE A 83 -2.99 3.06 9.62
CA PHE A 83 -3.92 2.16 10.31
C PHE A 83 -3.98 0.77 9.67
N ALA A 84 -3.95 0.73 8.33
CA ALA A 84 -4.06 -0.49 7.55
C ALA A 84 -2.74 -1.29 7.45
N GLY A 85 -1.61 -0.63 7.72
CA GLY A 85 -0.29 -1.24 7.71
C GLY A 85 0.08 -1.84 6.34
N ALA A 86 0.71 -3.01 6.37
CA ALA A 86 1.17 -3.68 5.16
C ALA A 86 0.02 -4.01 4.17
N GLY A 87 -1.23 -4.13 4.64
CA GLY A 87 -2.38 -4.46 3.81
C GLY A 87 -2.70 -3.43 2.71
N THR A 88 -2.38 -2.15 2.93
CA THR A 88 -2.51 -1.10 1.91
C THR A 88 -1.32 -0.98 0.97
N LEU A 89 -0.17 -1.57 1.33
CA LEU A 89 1.06 -1.47 0.54
C LEU A 89 1.20 -2.57 -0.51
N VAL A 90 0.62 -3.75 -0.26
CA VAL A 90 0.69 -4.90 -1.18
C VAL A 90 -0.16 -4.73 -2.46
N PRO A 91 -1.39 -4.19 -2.43
CA PRO A 91 -2.20 -3.99 -3.63
C PRO A 91 -1.66 -2.89 -4.55
N ILE A 92 -2.21 -2.77 -5.77
CA ILE A 92 -1.80 -1.77 -6.77
C ILE A 92 -1.90 -0.31 -6.27
N THR A 93 -2.71 -0.06 -5.24
CA THR A 93 -2.79 1.22 -4.53
C THR A 93 -1.47 1.58 -3.84
N GLY A 94 -0.79 0.60 -3.24
CA GLY A 94 0.52 0.81 -2.62
C GLY A 94 1.58 1.25 -3.62
N PHE A 95 1.58 0.63 -4.81
CA PHE A 95 2.41 1.08 -5.93
C PHE A 95 2.11 2.53 -6.32
N ALA A 96 0.84 2.88 -6.53
CA ALA A 96 0.45 4.24 -6.88
C ALA A 96 0.88 5.28 -5.83
N ASN A 97 0.66 5.01 -4.54
CA ASN A 97 1.15 5.89 -3.46
C ASN A 97 2.68 6.05 -3.48
N SER A 98 3.43 4.97 -3.74
CA SER A 98 4.90 5.01 -3.78
C SER A 98 5.47 5.86 -4.93
N VAL A 99 4.70 6.04 -6.00
CA VAL A 99 5.04 6.91 -7.14
C VAL A 99 4.59 8.34 -6.89
N VAL A 100 3.37 8.52 -6.37
CA VAL A 100 2.75 9.84 -6.20
C VAL A 100 3.31 10.61 -5.02
N SER A 101 3.63 9.96 -3.90
CA SER A 101 4.21 10.61 -2.71
C SER A 101 5.50 11.38 -3.04
N PRO A 102 6.55 10.76 -3.63
CA PRO A 102 7.76 11.50 -3.98
C PRO A 102 7.52 12.55 -5.07
N ALA A 103 6.54 12.35 -5.97
CA ALA A 103 6.20 13.35 -6.98
C ALA A 103 5.59 14.63 -6.37
N ILE A 104 4.87 14.51 -5.25
CA ILE A 104 4.34 15.65 -4.48
C ILE A 104 5.44 16.29 -3.62
N ASP A 105 6.25 15.47 -2.97
CA ASP A 105 7.32 15.92 -2.07
C ASP A 105 8.54 16.48 -2.84
N PHE A 106 8.59 16.31 -4.16
CA PHE A 106 9.63 16.86 -5.01
C PHE A 106 9.63 18.39 -4.92
N LYS A 107 10.57 18.92 -4.13
CA LYS A 107 11.02 20.31 -4.22
C LYS A 107 12.28 20.33 -5.10
N SER A 108 12.34 21.23 -6.07
CA SER A 108 13.60 21.61 -6.66
C SER A 108 14.49 22.16 -5.53
N GLU A 109 15.62 21.51 -5.28
CA GLU A 109 16.69 22.11 -4.49
C GLU A 109 17.17 23.35 -5.27
N ASP A 110 16.75 24.53 -4.83
CA ASP A 110 17.35 25.82 -5.21
C ASP A 110 18.56 26.09 -4.31
#